data_AF-A0A1Z2LDQ8-F1
#
_entry.id   AF-A0A1Z2LDQ8-F1
#
_cell.length_a   1.000
_cell.length_b   1.000
_cell.length_c   1.000
_cell.angle_alpha   90.00
_cell.angle_beta   90.00
_cell.angle_gamma   90.00
#
_symmetry.space_group_name_H-M   'P 1'
#
loop_
_entity.id
_entity.type
_entity.pdbx_description
1 polymer ?
#
loop_
_entity_poly.entity_id
_entity_poly.type
_entity_poly.pdbx_seq_one_letter_code
_entity_poly.pdbx_strand_id
1 'polypeptide(L)'
;MTTAKSVIKGEGENSCLLSRSVTEEHITWNTGERSTVVYDVGIVPQPAGEAVVLVAGKVTSGRFAGRRVASPGVQLTADPLKCAGGGVKVIGGPSGLVFS
;
A
#
# COMPACT_ATOMS: atom_id res chain seq x y z
N MET A 1 3.61 21.79 12.26
CA MET A 1 2.97 20.77 11.39
C MET A 1 4.08 20.00 10.70
N THR A 2 4.14 18.68 10.85
CA THR A 2 5.13 17.83 10.17
C THR A 2 4.53 17.43 8.82
N THR A 3 5.20 17.79 7.73
CA THR A 3 4.83 17.39 6.37
C THR A 3 5.93 16.51 5.80
N ALA A 4 5.57 15.64 4.85
CA ALA A 4 6.51 14.76 4.20
C ALA A 4 6.17 14.57 2.73
N LYS A 5 7.19 14.29 1.93
CA LYS A 5 7.03 13.73 0.59
C LYS A 5 7.25 12.24 0.67
N SER A 6 6.28 11.46 0.21
CA SER A 6 6.39 10.02 0.05
C SER A 6 6.58 9.66 -1.43
N VAL A 7 7.50 8.74 -1.71
CA VAL A 7 7.65 8.09 -3.02
C VAL A 7 7.63 6.58 -2.80
N ILE A 8 6.64 5.94 -3.41
CA ILE A 8 6.41 4.50 -3.32
C ILE A 8 6.88 3.86 -4.63
N LYS A 9 7.71 2.82 -4.55
CA LYS A 9 8.11 1.98 -5.68
C LYS A 9 7.88 0.53 -5.32
N GLY A 10 7.13 -0.19 -6.16
CA GLY A 10 6.87 -1.59 -5.94
C GLY A 10 6.28 -2.23 -7.17
N GLU A 11 6.39 -3.54 -7.20
CA GLU A 11 5.76 -4.39 -8.20
C GLU A 11 4.91 -5.44 -7.48
N GLY A 12 3.87 -5.90 -8.15
CA GLY A 12 2.95 -6.86 -7.58
C GLY A 12 1.92 -7.34 -8.58
N GLU A 13 1.25 -8.42 -8.19
CA GLU A 13 0.16 -9.02 -8.93
C GLU A 13 -1.15 -8.63 -8.26
N ASN A 14 -2.09 -8.14 -9.06
CA ASN A 14 -3.45 -7.85 -8.62
C ASN A 14 -4.44 -8.61 -9.52
N SER A 15 -5.29 -9.40 -8.88
CA SER A 15 -6.40 -10.11 -9.52
C SER A 15 -7.70 -9.79 -8.80
N CYS A 16 -8.81 -10.29 -9.34
CA CYS A 16 -10.14 -10.07 -8.76
C CYS A 16 -10.40 -10.87 -7.48
N LEU A 17 -9.50 -11.79 -7.14
CA LEU A 17 -9.62 -12.66 -5.97
C LEU A 17 -8.52 -12.37 -4.95
N LEU A 18 -7.32 -12.03 -5.43
CA LEU A 18 -6.11 -11.93 -4.63
C LEU A 18 -5.22 -10.77 -5.10
N SER A 19 -4.59 -10.12 -4.14
CA SER A 19 -3.51 -9.15 -4.35
C SER A 19 -2.25 -9.61 -3.63
N ARG A 20 -1.09 -9.41 -4.26
CA ARG A 20 0.24 -9.64 -3.67
C ARG A 20 1.20 -8.59 -4.20
N SER A 21 1.94 -7.91 -3.32
CA SER A 21 2.97 -6.97 -3.75
C SER A 21 4.07 -6.82 -2.71
N VAL A 22 5.28 -6.53 -3.18
CA VAL A 22 6.38 -6.10 -2.33
C VAL A 22 6.73 -4.68 -2.74
N THR A 23 6.69 -3.76 -1.78
CA THR A 23 6.79 -2.33 -2.07
C THR A 23 7.74 -1.67 -1.10
N GLU A 24 8.61 -0.81 -1.63
CA GLU A 24 9.49 0.04 -0.85
C GLU A 24 9.01 1.49 -0.95
N GLU A 25 8.89 2.14 0.20
CA GLU A 25 8.52 3.55 0.30
C GLU A 25 9.65 4.35 0.92
N HIS A 26 10.02 5.45 0.26
CA HIS A 26 10.95 6.43 0.77
C HIS A 26 10.20 7.70 1.17
N ILE A 27 10.30 8.05 2.45
CA ILE A 27 9.65 9.23 3.03
C ILE A 27 10.72 10.25 3.35
N THR A 28 10.57 11.46 2.81
CA THR A 28 11.41 12.62 3.15
C THR A 28 10.60 13.59 3.98
N TRP A 29 11.00 13.78 5.22
CA TRP A 29 10.34 14.68 6.17
C TRP A 29 10.79 16.12 5.96
N ASN A 30 9.92 17.08 6.30
CA ASN A 30 10.26 18.51 6.25
C ASN A 30 11.41 18.91 7.20
N THR A 31 11.77 18.06 8.15
CA THR A 31 12.95 18.21 9.02
C THR A 31 14.26 17.82 8.32
N GLY A 32 14.21 17.29 7.09
CA GLY A 32 15.37 16.75 6.36
C GLY A 32 15.68 15.28 6.66
N GLU A 33 15.05 14.71 7.69
CA GLU A 33 15.14 13.30 8.00
C GLU A 33 14.50 12.44 6.89
N ARG A 34 14.94 11.19 6.78
CA ARG A 34 14.37 10.21 5.85
C ARG A 34 13.90 8.97 6.59
N SER A 35 12.89 8.29 6.05
CA SER A 35 12.49 6.94 6.46
C SER A 35 12.41 6.05 5.24
N THR A 36 12.82 4.80 5.39
CA THR A 36 12.55 3.75 4.39
C THR A 36 11.63 2.72 5.01
N VAL A 37 10.52 2.43 4.33
CA VAL A 37 9.53 1.45 4.75
C VAL A 37 9.50 0.34 3.72
N VAL A 38 9.55 -0.90 4.19
CA VAL A 38 9.30 -2.07 3.35
C VAL A 38 7.96 -2.65 3.73
N TYR A 39 7.11 -2.77 2.72
CA TYR A 39 5.80 -3.37 2.79
C TYR A 39 5.83 -4.76 2.18
N ASP A 40 5.25 -5.72 2.90
CA ASP A 40 4.97 -7.05 2.38
C ASP A 40 3.45 -7.21 2.38
N VAL A 41 2.84 -6.95 1.22
CA VAL A 41 1.41 -7.18 1.04
C VAL A 41 1.24 -8.66 0.81
N GLY A 42 0.90 -9.35 1.91
CA GLY A 42 0.45 -10.74 1.87
C GLY A 42 -0.80 -10.90 1.01
N ILE A 43 -1.25 -12.14 0.84
CA ILE A 43 -2.44 -12.45 0.04
C ILE A 43 -3.67 -11.80 0.69
N VAL A 44 -4.19 -10.75 0.06
CA VAL A 44 -5.42 -10.08 0.52
C VAL A 44 -6.61 -10.55 -0.32
N PRO A 45 -7.62 -11.19 0.29
CA PRO A 45 -8.84 -11.57 -0.41
C PRO A 45 -9.64 -10.33 -0.83
N GLN A 46 -10.23 -10.39 -2.02
CA GLN A 46 -10.95 -9.30 -2.67
C GLN A 46 -12.46 -9.57 -2.63
N PRO A 47 -13.17 -9.25 -1.53
CA PRO A 47 -14.60 -9.52 -1.42
C PRO A 47 -15.37 -8.75 -2.49
N ALA A 48 -16.24 -9.45 -3.23
CA ALA A 48 -17.02 -8.88 -4.33
C ALA A 48 -16.16 -8.11 -5.37
N GLY A 49 -14.89 -8.48 -5.56
CA GLY A 49 -13.96 -7.83 -6.49
C GLY A 49 -13.43 -6.48 -6.01
N GLU A 50 -13.66 -6.09 -4.76
CA GLU A 50 -13.11 -4.88 -4.15
C GLU A 50 -11.73 -5.12 -3.53
N ALA A 51 -10.79 -4.21 -3.79
CA ALA A 51 -9.45 -4.25 -3.22
C ALA A 51 -9.37 -3.52 -1.89
N VAL A 52 -9.68 -4.21 -0.81
CA VAL A 52 -9.41 -3.70 0.54
C VAL A 52 -7.93 -3.92 0.86
N VAL A 53 -7.07 -3.01 0.42
CA VAL A 53 -5.62 -3.15 0.61
C VAL A 53 -5.21 -2.67 2.00
N LEU A 54 -5.06 -3.60 2.94
CA LEU A 54 -4.35 -3.34 4.19
C LEU A 54 -2.88 -3.70 4.02
N VAL A 55 -2.05 -2.69 3.80
CA VAL A 55 -0.60 -2.87 3.68
C VAL A 55 0.02 -2.77 5.07
N ALA A 56 0.68 -3.81 5.54
CA ALA A 56 1.49 -3.75 6.75
C ALA A 56 2.98 -3.85 6.39
N GLY A 57 3.81 -3.10 7.10
CA GLY A 57 5.24 -3.03 6.84
C GLY A 57 6.04 -2.65 8.06
N LYS A 58 7.35 -2.47 7.82
CA LYS A 58 8.31 -2.07 8.85
C LYS A 58 9.18 -0.95 8.33
N VAL A 59 9.47 0.04 9.18
CA VAL A 59 10.50 1.03 8.89
C VAL A 59 11.86 0.37 9.04
N THR A 60 12.57 0.18 7.94
CA THR A 60 13.87 -0.51 7.89
C THR A 60 15.03 0.44 8.19
N SER A 61 14.88 1.74 7.91
CA SER A 61 15.92 2.74 8.19
C SER A 61 15.38 4.15 8.43
N GLY A 62 16.17 4.96 9.13
CA GLY A 62 15.91 6.38 9.33
C GLY A 62 14.92 6.69 10.46
N ARG A 63 14.17 7.77 10.33
CA ARG A 63 13.21 8.19 11.36
C ARG A 63 12.16 7.10 11.56
N PHE A 64 11.90 6.74 12.81
CA PHE A 64 11.03 5.61 13.21
C PHE A 64 11.55 4.21 12.87
N ALA A 65 12.85 4.04 12.58
CA ALA A 65 13.44 2.72 12.33
C ALA A 65 13.06 1.69 13.42
N GLY A 66 12.73 0.48 12.99
CA GLY A 66 12.29 -0.61 13.86
C GLY A 66 10.78 -0.63 14.15
N ARG A 67 10.07 0.49 13.95
CA ARG A 67 8.62 0.57 14.15
C ARG A 67 7.84 -0.11 13.04
N ARG A 68 6.62 -0.53 13.36
CA ARG A 68 5.65 -1.05 12.38
C ARG A 68 4.90 0.12 11.75
N VAL A 69 4.55 -0.06 10.48
CA VAL A 69 3.73 0.88 9.71
C VAL A 69 2.56 0.10 9.14
N ALA A 70 1.38 0.68 9.21
CA ALA A 70 0.22 0.22 8.47
C ALA A 70 -0.22 1.33 7.52
N SER A 71 -0.46 0.97 6.27
CA SER A 71 -1.16 1.81 5.31
C SER A 71 -2.52 1.17 5.01
N PRO A 72 -3.56 1.50 5.79
CA PRO A 72 -4.91 1.10 5.44
C PRO A 72 -5.36 1.90 4.21
N GLY A 73 -5.84 1.19 3.21
CA GLY A 73 -6.48 1.78 2.04
C GLY A 73 -7.69 0.95 1.61
N VAL A 74 -8.71 1.64 1.09
CA VAL A 74 -9.80 0.99 0.38
C VAL A 74 -9.66 1.40 -1.07
N GLN A 75 -9.34 0.44 -1.93
CA GLN A 75 -9.17 0.65 -3.35
C GLN A 75 -10.30 -0.10 -4.07
N LEU A 76 -11.16 0.63 -4.75
CA LEU A 76 -12.32 0.03 -5.39
C LEU A 76 -12.00 -0.34 -6.84
N THR A 77 -12.38 -1.56 -7.22
CA THR A 77 -12.44 -1.96 -8.63
C THR A 77 -13.73 -1.38 -9.21
N ALA A 78 -13.61 -0.54 -10.23
CA ALA A 78 -14.77 0.18 -10.79
C ALA A 78 -15.85 -0.74 -11.40
N ASP A 79 -15.49 -1.95 -11.81
CA ASP A 79 -16.42 -2.94 -12.36
C ASP A 79 -16.01 -4.38 -11.96
N PRO A 80 -16.53 -4.88 -10.82
CA PRO A 80 -16.17 -6.20 -10.31
C PRO A 80 -16.54 -7.36 -11.24
N LEU A 81 -17.64 -7.22 -11.99
CA LEU A 81 -18.11 -8.26 -12.92
C LEU A 81 -17.20 -8.35 -14.14
N LYS A 82 -16.74 -7.22 -14.68
CA LYS A 82 -15.73 -7.22 -15.75
C LYS A 82 -14.36 -7.70 -15.27
N CYS A 83 -14.04 -7.49 -13.99
CA CYS A 83 -12.82 -8.03 -13.41
C CYS A 83 -12.76 -9.56 -13.62
N ALA A 84 -13.84 -10.28 -13.30
CA ALA A 84 -13.87 -11.75 -13.39
C ALA A 84 -13.51 -12.32 -14.79
N GLY A 85 -13.75 -11.55 -15.86
CA GLY A 85 -13.43 -11.95 -17.24
C GLY A 85 -12.14 -11.38 -17.81
N GLY A 86 -11.54 -10.35 -17.20
CA GLY A 86 -10.46 -9.57 -17.83
C GLY A 86 -9.40 -8.99 -16.89
N GLY A 87 -9.45 -9.32 -15.60
CA GLY A 87 -8.50 -8.88 -14.59
C GLY A 87 -8.71 -7.43 -14.11
N VAL A 88 -7.87 -7.02 -13.18
CA VAL A 88 -7.88 -5.67 -12.61
C VAL A 88 -7.13 -4.73 -13.55
N LYS A 89 -7.80 -3.69 -14.06
CA LYS A 89 -7.19 -2.68 -14.95
C LYS A 89 -6.88 -1.37 -14.24
N VAL A 90 -7.78 -0.93 -13.37
CA VAL A 90 -7.66 0.30 -12.59
C VAL A 90 -8.32 0.06 -11.23
N ILE A 91 -7.64 0.50 -10.18
CA ILE A 91 -8.18 0.62 -8.82
C ILE A 91 -7.89 2.03 -8.32
N GLY A 92 -8.77 2.56 -7.50
CA GLY A 92 -8.61 3.88 -6.92
C GLY A 92 -9.34 4.01 -5.59
N GLY A 93 -8.86 4.89 -4.74
CA GLY A 93 -9.50 5.17 -3.46
C GLY A 93 -8.55 5.80 -2.44
N PRO A 94 -9.07 6.15 -1.25
CA PRO A 94 -8.27 6.77 -0.20
C PRO A 94 -7.29 5.77 0.43
N SER A 95 -6.12 6.28 0.80
CA SER A 95 -5.12 5.57 1.63
C SER A 95 -4.58 6.51 2.70
N GLY A 96 -4.19 5.94 3.84
CA GLY A 96 -3.50 6.65 4.92
C GLY A 96 -2.21 5.94 5.32
N LEU A 97 -1.37 6.61 6.13
CA LEU A 97 -0.15 6.03 6.69
C LEU A 97 -0.13 6.22 8.21
N VAL A 98 0.00 5.13 8.96
CA VAL A 98 -0.04 5.13 10.42
C VAL A 98 1.23 4.47 10.96
N PHE A 99 1.97 5.21 11.79
CA PHE A 99 3.20 4.74 12.45
C PHE A 99 2.89 4.36 13.90
N SER A 100 3.18 3.10 14.29
CA SER A 100 2.89 2.55 15.63
C SER A 100 4.15 2.16 16.40
#